data_AF-A0A9P3CAD4-F1
#
_entry.id   AF-A0A9P3CAD4-F1
#
_cell.length_a   1.000
_cell.length_b   1.000
_cell.length_c   1.000
_cell.angle_alpha   90.00
_cell.angle_beta   90.00
_cell.angle_gamma   90.00
#
_symmetry.space_group_name_H-M   'P 1'
#
loop_
_entity.id
_entity.type
_entity.pdbx_description
1 polymer ?
#
loop_
_entity_poly.entity_id
_entity_poly.type
_entity_poly.pdbx_seq_one_letter_code
_entity_poly.pdbx_strand_id
1 'polypeptide(L)'
;MDAGDSIRALLAPLLTLPLLDHIDGLELSTLSRVSPSRIAQSAVPNIGQIELVDSDAFRDDYSPLYIAEFEGHELEPPAAIIDRLRDEFAGKRRNVSPYRIVGIRDRNGAAIGAAQFSIFLLRAEDVVVPYLQYIYVRPQNRGQMMSELLHTLVLAVSEADARSRGWALPRMPFTLCESQPWFGKKDKVDRAMIHSRSGSQALLLRRKGDGKVLSAHVQPGLAPEDPPTTLIWLLRACPRGDHMQCDDRLGRAVIAAFYRSLRDEGFPERNIALAERMVEARYKDCEFWTMPLSAVTADMVVGLEP
;
A
#
# COMPACT_ATOMS: atom_id res chain seq x y z
N MET A 1 -4.50 -35.39 -3.06
CA MET A 1 -3.35 -34.77 -3.74
C MET A 1 -3.32 -33.35 -3.27
N ASP A 2 -2.39 -32.99 -2.38
CA ASP A 2 -2.19 -31.59 -2.03
C ASP A 2 -1.85 -30.85 -3.31
N ALA A 3 -2.76 -30.02 -3.79
CA ALA A 3 -2.42 -29.00 -4.76
C ALA A 3 -1.55 -28.01 -4.00
N GLY A 4 -0.26 -28.33 -3.85
CA GLY A 4 0.72 -27.46 -3.20
C GLY A 4 0.65 -26.06 -3.80
N ASP A 5 1.05 -25.06 -3.02
CA ASP A 5 0.96 -23.65 -3.38
C ASP A 5 1.60 -23.35 -4.75
N SER A 6 0.76 -23.34 -5.77
CA SER A 6 1.18 -23.29 -7.18
C SER A 6 1.78 -21.95 -7.57
N ILE A 7 1.39 -20.85 -6.93
CA ILE A 7 2.04 -19.55 -7.10
C ILE A 7 3.44 -19.59 -6.49
N ARG A 8 3.60 -20.12 -5.27
CA ARG A 8 4.93 -20.24 -4.66
C ARG A 8 5.87 -21.12 -5.47
N ALA A 9 5.41 -22.27 -5.96
CA ALA A 9 6.21 -23.14 -6.82
C ALA A 9 6.65 -22.41 -8.11
N LEU A 10 5.77 -21.61 -8.70
CA LEU A 10 6.04 -20.82 -9.90
C LEU A 10 7.08 -19.72 -9.66
N LEU A 11 6.99 -19.03 -8.52
CA LEU A 11 7.85 -17.88 -8.20
C LEU A 11 9.17 -18.27 -7.55
N ALA A 12 9.25 -19.43 -6.88
CA ALA A 12 10.43 -19.85 -6.11
C ALA A 12 11.78 -19.72 -6.85
N PRO A 13 11.90 -20.06 -8.15
CA PRO A 13 13.16 -19.88 -8.88
C PRO A 13 13.58 -18.42 -9.11
N LEU A 14 12.65 -17.48 -8.92
CA LEU A 14 12.83 -16.04 -9.14
C LEU A 14 13.01 -15.28 -7.81
N LEU A 15 12.69 -15.88 -6.67
CA LEU A 15 12.80 -15.22 -5.37
C LEU A 15 14.27 -15.19 -4.92
N THR A 16 14.71 -14.05 -4.38
CA THR A 16 15.98 -14.01 -3.65
C THR A 16 15.89 -14.78 -2.35
N LEU A 17 17.02 -15.32 -1.87
CA LEU A 17 17.06 -16.03 -0.60
C LEU A 17 16.46 -15.22 0.57
N PRO A 18 16.79 -13.92 0.76
CA PRO A 18 16.17 -13.12 1.82
C PRO A 18 14.64 -13.07 1.73
N LEU A 19 14.08 -12.92 0.53
CA LEU A 19 12.63 -12.89 0.36
C LEU A 19 12.01 -14.28 0.56
N LEU A 20 12.61 -15.31 -0.02
CA LEU A 20 12.15 -16.70 0.10
C LEU A 20 12.10 -17.16 1.56
N ASP A 21 13.16 -16.89 2.32
CA ASP A 21 13.25 -17.22 3.74
C ASP A 21 12.23 -16.41 4.56
N HIS A 22 12.06 -15.13 4.22
CA HIS A 22 11.14 -14.26 4.95
C HIS A 22 9.69 -14.70 4.83
N ILE A 23 9.25 -15.17 3.65
CA ILE A 23 7.87 -15.61 3.40
C ILE A 23 7.70 -17.13 3.54
N ASP A 24 8.64 -17.81 4.18
CA ASP A 24 8.56 -19.25 4.37
C ASP A 24 7.30 -19.68 5.14
N GLY A 25 6.77 -20.85 4.81
CA GLY A 25 5.53 -21.37 5.38
C GLY A 25 4.24 -20.61 5.01
N LEU A 26 4.28 -19.62 4.10
CA LEU A 26 3.09 -18.95 3.59
C LEU A 26 2.53 -19.63 2.32
N GLU A 27 1.20 -19.56 2.18
CA GLU A 27 0.46 -20.03 0.99
C GLU A 27 0.06 -18.83 0.11
N LEU A 28 0.93 -18.44 -0.82
CA LEU A 28 0.79 -17.32 -1.75
C LEU A 28 -0.45 -17.42 -2.64
N SER A 29 -0.86 -18.65 -3.02
CA SER A 29 -2.08 -18.88 -3.80
C SER A 29 -3.33 -18.29 -3.14
N THR A 30 -3.42 -18.31 -1.80
CA THR A 30 -4.54 -17.73 -1.06
C THR A 30 -4.51 -16.20 -0.99
N LEU A 31 -3.34 -15.60 -1.22
CA LEU A 31 -3.12 -14.16 -1.15
C LEU A 31 -3.25 -13.48 -2.52
N SER A 32 -3.40 -14.26 -3.60
CA SER A 32 -3.49 -13.72 -4.95
C SER A 32 -4.92 -13.66 -5.48
N ARG A 33 -5.23 -12.59 -6.20
CA ARG A 33 -6.47 -12.48 -7.00
C ARG A 33 -6.31 -13.03 -8.41
N VAL A 34 -5.09 -13.39 -8.79
CA VAL A 34 -4.75 -13.81 -10.14
C VAL A 34 -4.41 -15.30 -10.10
N SER A 35 -4.92 -16.04 -11.08
CA SER A 35 -4.62 -17.46 -11.17
C SER A 35 -3.14 -17.70 -11.43
N PRO A 36 -2.57 -18.82 -10.93
CA PRO A 36 -1.19 -19.23 -11.23
C PRO A 36 -0.91 -19.27 -12.74
N SER A 37 -1.87 -19.73 -13.54
CA SER A 37 -1.77 -19.78 -15.00
C SER A 37 -1.60 -18.40 -15.64
N ARG A 38 -2.30 -17.38 -15.15
CA ARG A 38 -2.16 -16.00 -15.65
C ARG A 38 -0.83 -15.38 -15.25
N ILE A 39 -0.35 -15.64 -14.03
CA ILE A 39 0.98 -15.21 -13.59
C ILE A 39 2.06 -15.86 -14.46
N ALA A 40 1.95 -17.16 -14.71
CA ALA A 40 2.90 -17.92 -15.54
C ALA A 40 2.96 -17.41 -16.99
N GLN A 41 1.82 -17.02 -17.56
CA GLN A 41 1.75 -16.55 -18.94
C GLN A 41 2.16 -15.09 -19.10
N SER A 42 1.76 -14.21 -18.17
CA SER A 42 1.91 -12.76 -18.34
C SER A 42 3.08 -12.15 -17.57
N ALA A 43 3.30 -12.56 -16.31
CA ALA A 43 4.31 -11.96 -15.45
C ALA A 43 5.67 -12.66 -15.58
N VAL A 44 5.71 -13.96 -15.29
CA VAL A 44 6.93 -14.77 -15.19
C VAL A 44 7.90 -14.62 -16.37
N PRO A 45 7.47 -14.58 -17.64
CA PRO A 45 8.40 -14.46 -18.76
C PRO A 45 9.27 -13.20 -18.70
N ASN A 46 8.78 -12.14 -18.04
CA ASN A 46 9.39 -10.82 -17.98
C ASN A 46 10.19 -10.58 -16.68
N ILE A 47 10.24 -11.57 -15.78
CA ILE A 47 10.92 -11.46 -14.48
C ILE A 47 12.24 -12.23 -14.53
N GLY A 48 13.31 -11.59 -14.07
CA GLY A 48 14.57 -12.24 -13.74
C GLY A 48 14.67 -12.55 -12.25
N GLN A 49 14.23 -11.62 -11.40
CA GLN A 49 14.36 -11.74 -9.94
C GLN A 49 13.27 -10.96 -9.21
N ILE A 50 12.89 -11.42 -8.02
CA ILE A 50 11.96 -10.76 -7.10
C ILE A 50 12.64 -10.73 -5.73
N GLU A 51 12.68 -9.56 -5.10
CA GLU A 51 13.48 -9.37 -3.89
C GLU A 51 12.78 -8.51 -2.84
N LEU A 52 13.22 -8.68 -1.59
CA LEU A 52 13.02 -7.68 -0.55
C LEU A 52 14.13 -6.64 -0.72
N VAL A 53 13.78 -5.44 -1.15
CA VAL A 53 14.74 -4.40 -1.55
C VAL A 53 15.35 -3.78 -0.31
N ASP A 54 16.68 -3.82 -0.22
CA ASP A 54 17.46 -3.15 0.82
C ASP A 54 17.86 -1.72 0.41
N SER A 55 18.61 -1.03 1.28
CA SER A 55 19.00 0.36 1.06
C SER A 55 19.96 0.57 -0.11
N ASP A 56 20.79 -0.42 -0.43
CA ASP A 56 21.78 -0.30 -1.50
C ASP A 56 21.15 -0.65 -2.85
N ALA A 57 20.37 -1.73 -2.92
CA ALA A 57 19.54 -2.05 -4.08
C ALA A 57 18.57 -0.90 -4.42
N PHE A 58 17.96 -0.27 -3.41
CA PHE A 58 17.10 0.88 -3.68
C PHE A 58 17.89 2.05 -4.26
N ARG A 59 19.04 2.40 -3.68
CA ARG A 59 19.88 3.51 -4.13
C ARG A 59 20.32 3.32 -5.59
N ASP A 60 20.82 2.13 -5.89
CA ASP A 60 21.53 1.89 -7.14
C ASP A 60 20.57 1.57 -8.30
N ASP A 61 19.45 0.88 -8.01
CA ASP A 61 18.60 0.33 -9.06
C ASP A 61 17.15 0.83 -9.03
N TYR A 62 16.52 0.93 -7.86
CA TYR A 62 15.09 1.30 -7.78
C TYR A 62 14.86 2.81 -7.73
N SER A 63 15.80 3.59 -7.18
CA SER A 63 15.68 5.06 -7.11
C SER A 63 15.54 5.70 -8.49
N PRO A 64 16.31 5.31 -9.53
CA PRO A 64 16.09 5.81 -10.89
C PRO A 64 14.69 5.49 -11.42
N LEU A 65 14.20 4.27 -11.19
CA LEU A 65 12.85 3.86 -11.61
C LEU A 65 11.76 4.64 -10.85
N TYR A 66 11.91 4.78 -9.53
CA TYR A 66 11.01 5.55 -8.68
C TYR A 66 10.92 7.00 -9.15
N ILE A 67 12.06 7.68 -9.37
CA ILE A 67 12.08 9.06 -9.86
C ILE A 67 11.40 9.14 -11.23
N ALA A 68 11.71 8.25 -12.17
CA ALA A 68 11.13 8.27 -13.52
C ALA A 68 9.60 8.06 -13.52
N GLU A 69 9.07 7.26 -12.59
CA GLU A 69 7.64 6.95 -12.52
C GLU A 69 6.80 8.02 -11.81
N PHE A 70 7.46 8.93 -11.08
CA PHE A 70 6.80 9.97 -10.29
C PHE A 70 7.34 11.39 -10.56
N GLU A 71 8.14 11.58 -11.61
CA GLU A 71 8.65 12.89 -12.02
C GLU A 71 7.49 13.89 -12.18
N GLY A 72 7.58 15.04 -11.49
CA GLY A 72 6.53 16.07 -11.49
C GLY A 72 5.32 15.78 -10.58
N HIS A 73 5.40 14.79 -9.70
CA HIS A 73 4.39 14.45 -8.70
C HIS A 73 4.95 14.57 -7.26
N GLU A 74 4.07 14.47 -6.26
CA GLU A 74 4.44 14.45 -4.85
C GLU A 74 5.33 13.22 -4.56
N LEU A 75 6.55 13.50 -4.11
CA LEU A 75 7.67 12.57 -4.10
C LEU A 75 8.42 12.65 -2.77
N GLU A 76 8.46 11.56 -2.02
CA GLU A 76 9.39 11.44 -0.91
C GLU A 76 10.84 11.47 -1.42
N PRO A 77 11.75 12.24 -0.80
CA PRO A 77 13.16 12.24 -1.19
C PRO A 77 13.79 10.84 -1.10
N PRO A 78 14.47 10.35 -2.15
CA PRO A 78 15.10 9.02 -2.13
C PRO A 78 16.04 8.78 -0.94
N ALA A 79 16.75 9.82 -0.47
CA ALA A 79 17.63 9.71 0.69
C ALA A 79 16.88 9.25 1.96
N ALA A 80 15.66 9.76 2.20
CA ALA A 80 14.85 9.37 3.34
C ALA A 80 14.43 7.88 3.26
N ILE A 81 14.06 7.42 2.06
CA ILE A 81 13.74 6.02 1.80
C ILE A 81 14.96 5.12 2.06
N ILE A 82 16.14 5.50 1.56
CA ILE A 82 17.40 4.76 1.74
C ILE A 82 17.73 4.61 3.23
N ASP A 83 17.66 5.71 3.99
CA ASP A 83 17.97 5.70 5.42
C ASP A 83 16.96 4.84 6.20
N ARG A 84 15.68 4.91 5.84
CA ARG A 84 14.62 4.09 6.46
C ARG A 84 14.81 2.60 6.20
N LEU A 85 15.16 2.21 4.98
CA LEU A 85 15.51 0.83 4.64
C LEU A 85 16.74 0.35 5.41
N ARG A 86 17.79 1.19 5.48
CA ARG A 86 19.01 0.85 6.21
C ARG A 86 18.70 0.56 7.69
N ASP A 87 17.88 1.39 8.31
CA ASP A 87 17.48 1.22 9.71
C ASP A 87 16.52 0.04 9.93
N GLU A 88 15.65 -0.27 8.96
CA GLU A 88 14.80 -1.47 9.00
C GLU A 88 15.65 -2.75 8.98
N PHE A 89 16.56 -2.89 8.02
CA PHE A 89 17.42 -4.06 7.87
C PHE A 89 18.47 -4.18 8.99
N ALA A 90 18.89 -3.06 9.58
CA ALA A 90 19.71 -3.04 10.80
C ALA A 90 18.90 -3.39 12.07
N GLY A 91 17.58 -3.58 11.97
CA GLY A 91 16.72 -3.93 13.11
C GLY A 91 16.47 -2.78 14.09
N LYS A 92 16.74 -1.52 13.71
CA LYS A 92 16.53 -0.35 14.58
C LYS A 92 15.06 0.07 14.65
N ARG A 93 14.24 -0.40 13.70
CA ARG A 93 12.80 -0.06 13.58
C ARG A 93 11.85 -1.08 14.24
N ARG A 94 12.33 -1.89 15.19
CA ARG A 94 11.53 -2.96 15.84
C ARG A 94 10.30 -2.45 16.60
N ASN A 95 10.32 -1.22 17.09
CA ASN A 95 9.24 -0.64 17.92
C ASN A 95 8.26 0.26 17.14
N VAL A 96 8.48 0.44 15.85
CA VAL A 96 7.65 1.25 14.96
C VAL A 96 7.03 0.38 13.87
N SER A 97 6.15 0.95 13.04
CA SER A 97 5.58 0.24 11.89
C SER A 97 6.71 -0.27 10.97
N PRO A 98 6.75 -1.58 10.63
CA PRO A 98 7.69 -2.09 9.64
C PRO A 98 7.54 -1.32 8.32
N TYR A 99 8.67 -1.04 7.69
CA TYR A 99 8.73 -0.38 6.40
C TYR A 99 9.44 -1.27 5.38
N ARG A 100 8.78 -1.60 4.27
CA ARG A 100 9.27 -2.59 3.31
C ARG A 100 9.15 -2.09 1.88
N ILE A 101 10.07 -2.57 1.04
CA ILE A 101 9.94 -2.49 -0.40
C ILE A 101 10.11 -3.90 -0.96
N VAL A 102 9.15 -4.34 -1.78
CA VAL A 102 9.30 -5.54 -2.61
C VAL A 102 9.53 -5.09 -4.05
N GLY A 103 10.58 -5.63 -4.67
CA GLY A 103 11.04 -5.23 -5.99
C GLY A 103 11.04 -6.40 -6.98
N ILE A 104 10.93 -6.05 -8.27
CA ILE A 104 11.05 -6.98 -9.40
C ILE A 104 12.13 -6.44 -10.34
N ARG A 105 13.01 -7.32 -10.80
CA ARG A 105 13.99 -7.08 -11.86
C ARG A 105 13.68 -7.93 -13.09
N ASP A 106 14.08 -7.45 -14.26
CA ASP A 106 14.10 -8.28 -15.47
C ASP A 106 15.34 -9.18 -15.51
N ARG A 107 15.45 -9.99 -16.57
CA ARG A 107 16.55 -10.93 -16.78
C ARG A 107 17.92 -10.28 -16.99
N ASN A 108 17.94 -8.97 -17.26
CA ASN A 108 19.18 -8.20 -17.38
C ASN A 108 19.56 -7.54 -16.04
N GLY A 109 18.80 -7.81 -14.97
CA GLY A 109 19.04 -7.25 -13.64
C GLY A 109 18.48 -5.82 -13.46
N ALA A 110 17.84 -5.23 -14.46
CA ALA A 110 17.28 -3.89 -14.33
C ALA A 110 15.99 -3.91 -13.51
N ALA A 111 15.81 -2.94 -12.60
CA ALA A 111 14.56 -2.77 -11.88
C ALA A 111 13.39 -2.46 -12.82
N ILE A 112 12.27 -3.16 -12.65
CA ILE A 112 11.09 -3.03 -13.54
C ILE A 112 9.80 -2.73 -12.80
N GLY A 113 9.77 -2.89 -11.48
CA GLY A 113 8.64 -2.50 -10.67
C GLY A 113 8.89 -2.75 -9.19
N ALA A 114 8.20 -2.00 -8.34
CA ALA A 114 8.27 -2.18 -6.90
C ALA A 114 6.98 -1.72 -6.21
N ALA A 115 6.81 -2.22 -4.99
CA ALA A 115 5.79 -1.79 -4.04
C ALA A 115 6.45 -1.37 -2.74
N GLN A 116 6.23 -0.13 -2.33
CA GLN A 116 6.69 0.48 -1.09
C GLN A 116 5.52 0.63 -0.13
N PHE A 117 5.66 0.06 1.05
CA PHE A 117 4.56 -0.04 2.02
C PHE A 117 5.06 -0.02 3.47
N SER A 118 4.22 0.53 4.34
CA SER A 118 4.32 0.37 5.80
C SER A 118 3.28 -0.64 6.29
N ILE A 119 3.51 -1.27 7.44
CA ILE A 119 2.60 -2.29 7.98
C ILE A 119 2.00 -1.83 9.31
N PHE A 120 0.69 -1.59 9.33
CA PHE A 120 -0.02 -1.20 10.56
C PHE A 120 -0.38 -2.43 11.37
N LEU A 121 0.21 -2.53 12.56
CA LEU A 121 -0.03 -3.61 13.52
C LEU A 121 -1.08 -3.17 14.55
N LEU A 122 -2.35 -3.33 14.23
CA LEU A 122 -3.48 -2.83 15.03
C LEU A 122 -3.86 -3.85 16.11
N ARG A 123 -3.03 -3.98 17.16
CA ARG A 123 -3.20 -4.97 18.24
C ARG A 123 -4.58 -4.98 18.89
N ALA A 124 -5.16 -3.82 19.16
CA ALA A 124 -6.48 -3.73 19.79
C ALA A 124 -7.59 -4.32 18.91
N GLU A 125 -7.42 -4.25 17.59
CA GLU A 125 -8.38 -4.71 16.59
C GLU A 125 -8.08 -6.13 16.09
N ASP A 126 -6.95 -6.69 16.53
CA ASP A 126 -6.38 -7.95 16.05
C ASP A 126 -6.33 -8.03 14.52
N VAL A 127 -5.87 -6.94 13.90
CA VAL A 127 -5.67 -6.87 12.44
C VAL A 127 -4.31 -6.30 12.05
N VAL A 128 -3.89 -6.69 10.86
CA VAL A 128 -2.70 -6.17 10.18
C VAL A 128 -3.16 -5.52 8.88
N VAL A 129 -2.80 -4.26 8.69
CA VAL A 129 -3.18 -3.47 7.51
C VAL A 129 -1.91 -2.99 6.82
N PRO A 130 -1.53 -3.56 5.67
CA PRO A 130 -0.49 -2.98 4.82
C PRO A 130 -1.01 -1.65 4.25
N TYR A 131 -0.25 -0.59 4.45
CA TYR A 131 -0.46 0.72 3.83
C TYR A 131 0.52 0.88 2.67
N LEU A 132 0.00 0.79 1.45
CA LEU A 132 0.77 0.87 0.22
C LEU A 132 0.92 2.34 -0.19
N GLN A 133 2.09 2.91 0.10
CA GLN A 133 2.41 4.30 -0.26
C GLN A 133 2.62 4.43 -1.77
N TYR A 134 3.44 3.55 -2.35
CA TYR A 134 3.76 3.60 -3.77
C TYR A 134 3.77 2.22 -4.39
N ILE A 135 3.22 2.13 -5.60
CA ILE A 135 3.37 0.98 -6.48
C ILE A 135 3.61 1.48 -7.89
N TYR A 136 4.67 0.98 -8.52
CA TYR A 136 5.11 1.49 -9.81
C TYR A 136 5.73 0.37 -10.64
N VAL A 137 5.52 0.46 -11.96
CA VAL A 137 5.95 -0.54 -12.93
C VAL A 137 6.39 0.21 -14.18
N ARG A 138 7.64 -0.07 -14.60
CA ARG A 138 8.27 0.45 -15.80
C ARG A 138 7.31 0.37 -16.99
N PRO A 139 7.19 1.39 -17.85
CA PRO A 139 6.10 1.49 -18.82
C PRO A 139 5.97 0.28 -19.75
N GLN A 140 7.10 -0.27 -20.20
CA GLN A 140 7.17 -1.44 -21.08
C GLN A 140 6.68 -2.73 -20.42
N ASN A 141 6.59 -2.76 -19.09
CA ASN A 141 6.14 -3.90 -18.30
C ASN A 141 4.71 -3.74 -17.75
N ARG A 142 4.04 -2.64 -18.06
CA ARG A 142 2.63 -2.44 -17.69
C ARG A 142 1.74 -3.41 -18.47
N GLY A 143 0.63 -3.85 -17.86
CA GLY A 143 -0.27 -4.85 -18.44
C GLY A 143 0.21 -6.31 -18.32
N GLN A 144 1.41 -6.55 -17.78
CA GLN A 144 2.00 -7.88 -17.63
C GLN A 144 1.76 -8.50 -16.23
N MET A 145 0.65 -8.12 -15.57
CA MET A 145 0.29 -8.57 -14.21
C MET A 145 1.30 -8.23 -13.09
N MET A 146 2.31 -7.39 -13.34
CA MET A 146 3.33 -7.02 -12.34
C MET A 146 2.74 -6.39 -11.08
N SER A 147 1.80 -5.47 -11.22
CA SER A 147 1.16 -4.81 -10.07
C SER A 147 0.33 -5.78 -9.21
N GLU A 148 -0.36 -6.73 -9.84
CA GLU A 148 -1.13 -7.76 -9.11
C GLU A 148 -0.21 -8.74 -8.37
N LEU A 149 0.92 -9.10 -8.99
CA LEU A 149 1.95 -9.90 -8.34
C LEU A 149 2.55 -9.16 -7.13
N LEU A 150 2.89 -7.87 -7.29
CA LEU A 150 3.38 -7.03 -6.20
C LEU A 150 2.36 -6.94 -5.05
N HIS A 151 1.06 -6.77 -5.33
CA HIS A 151 0.04 -6.80 -4.29
C HIS A 151 0.00 -8.13 -3.52
N THR A 152 0.19 -9.26 -4.21
CA THR A 152 0.27 -10.58 -3.56
C THR A 152 1.46 -10.64 -2.60
N LEU A 153 2.62 -10.12 -3.03
CA LEU A 153 3.84 -10.11 -2.24
C LEU A 153 3.78 -9.12 -1.06
N VAL A 154 3.11 -7.97 -1.22
CA VAL A 154 2.84 -7.03 -0.11
C VAL A 154 2.09 -7.74 1.02
N LEU A 155 1.05 -8.52 0.70
CA LEU A 155 0.31 -9.30 1.69
C LEU A 155 1.19 -10.37 2.34
N ALA A 156 1.99 -11.10 1.56
CA ALA A 156 2.87 -12.15 2.06
C ALA A 156 3.93 -11.60 3.04
N VAL A 157 4.63 -10.53 2.65
CA VAL A 157 5.62 -9.86 3.50
C VAL A 157 4.97 -9.28 4.75
N SER A 158 3.78 -8.68 4.63
CA SER A 158 3.04 -8.14 5.78
C SER A 158 2.64 -9.22 6.78
N GLU A 159 2.23 -10.40 6.29
CA GLU A 159 1.93 -11.54 7.14
C GLU A 159 3.19 -12.05 7.86
N ALA A 160 4.29 -12.21 7.13
CA ALA A 160 5.56 -12.64 7.68
C ALA A 160 6.07 -11.69 8.78
N ASP A 161 6.04 -10.38 8.51
CA ASP A 161 6.44 -9.37 9.49
C ASP A 161 5.54 -9.38 10.73
N ALA A 162 4.22 -9.55 10.56
CA ALA A 162 3.31 -9.69 11.69
C ALA A 162 3.58 -10.96 12.52
N ARG A 163 3.83 -12.10 11.85
CA ARG A 163 4.22 -13.35 12.53
C ARG A 163 5.51 -13.20 13.33
N SER A 164 6.52 -12.54 12.75
CA SER A 164 7.78 -12.26 13.43
C SER A 164 7.62 -11.37 14.68
N ARG A 165 6.53 -10.59 14.74
CA ARG A 165 6.17 -9.70 15.87
C ARG A 165 5.11 -10.28 16.81
N GLY A 166 4.89 -11.60 16.73
CA GLY A 166 4.09 -12.37 17.69
C GLY A 166 2.64 -12.61 17.31
N TRP A 167 2.22 -12.35 16.07
CA TRP A 167 0.90 -12.78 15.60
C TRP A 167 0.95 -14.23 15.15
N ALA A 168 0.21 -15.11 15.83
CA ALA A 168 0.11 -16.51 15.40
C ALA A 168 -0.62 -16.64 14.04
N LEU A 169 -1.74 -15.94 13.88
CA LEU A 169 -2.56 -15.93 12.66
C LEU A 169 -3.01 -14.50 12.34
N PRO A 170 -2.17 -13.71 11.63
CA PRO A 170 -2.50 -12.32 11.31
C PRO A 170 -3.77 -12.22 10.47
N ARG A 171 -4.79 -11.50 10.96
CA ARG A 171 -5.97 -11.17 10.16
C ARG A 171 -5.70 -9.92 9.33
N MET A 172 -5.68 -10.07 8.00
CA MET A 172 -5.44 -8.97 7.07
C MET A 172 -6.71 -8.72 6.25
N PRO A 173 -7.56 -7.75 6.62
CA PRO A 173 -8.83 -7.56 5.92
C PRO A 173 -8.65 -6.89 4.54
N PHE A 174 -7.67 -6.00 4.42
CA PHE A 174 -7.41 -5.23 3.21
C PHE A 174 -5.99 -4.63 3.20
N THR A 175 -5.52 -4.28 2.01
CA THR A 175 -4.45 -3.30 1.81
C THR A 175 -5.08 -1.91 1.70
N LEU A 176 -4.54 -0.95 2.44
CA LEU A 176 -4.90 0.46 2.35
C LEU A 176 -4.05 1.12 1.27
N CYS A 177 -4.68 1.80 0.31
CA CYS A 177 -3.98 2.57 -0.73
C CYS A 177 -4.52 4.00 -0.77
N GLU A 178 -3.70 4.92 -1.27
CA GLU A 178 -4.14 6.29 -1.59
C GLU A 178 -4.45 6.44 -3.07
N SER A 179 -5.47 7.25 -3.36
CA SER A 179 -5.75 7.66 -4.72
C SER A 179 -6.33 9.05 -4.75
N GLN A 180 -5.88 9.83 -5.74
CA GLN A 180 -6.55 11.06 -6.14
C GLN A 180 -7.59 10.68 -7.21
N PRO A 181 -8.89 10.67 -6.90
CA PRO A 181 -9.90 10.44 -7.92
C PRO A 181 -9.91 11.59 -8.92
N TRP A 182 -9.88 11.26 -10.20
CA TRP A 182 -9.74 12.23 -11.27
C TRP A 182 -11.08 12.52 -11.94
N PHE A 183 -11.74 13.61 -11.52
CA PHE A 183 -13.06 13.98 -12.01
C PHE A 183 -13.02 14.75 -13.36
N GLY A 184 -12.39 14.17 -14.38
CA GLY A 184 -12.68 14.53 -15.78
C GLY A 184 -11.71 15.42 -16.59
N LYS A 185 -10.38 15.36 -16.41
CA LYS A 185 -9.44 15.89 -17.44
C LYS A 185 -8.86 14.75 -18.30
N LYS A 186 -9.03 14.82 -19.62
CA LYS A 186 -9.06 13.69 -20.57
C LYS A 186 -7.75 12.89 -20.81
N ASP A 187 -6.61 13.25 -20.22
CA ASP A 187 -5.31 12.77 -20.74
C ASP A 187 -4.47 11.88 -19.81
N LYS A 188 -5.02 11.38 -18.69
CA LYS A 188 -4.30 10.43 -17.80
C LYS A 188 -5.20 9.28 -17.35
N VAL A 189 -4.64 8.07 -17.25
CA VAL A 189 -5.34 6.88 -16.75
C VAL A 189 -5.79 7.15 -15.32
N ASP A 190 -7.10 7.09 -15.08
CA ASP A 190 -7.66 7.22 -13.74
C ASP A 190 -7.26 6.00 -12.89
N ARG A 191 -6.27 6.17 -12.02
CA ARG A 191 -5.76 5.11 -11.14
C ARG A 191 -6.88 4.58 -10.23
N ALA A 192 -7.85 5.42 -9.85
CA ALA A 192 -9.02 4.98 -9.08
C ALA A 192 -9.88 3.99 -9.88
N MET A 193 -9.95 4.14 -11.21
CA MET A 193 -10.69 3.22 -12.09
C MET A 193 -9.99 1.85 -12.26
N ILE A 194 -8.65 1.79 -12.16
CA ILE A 194 -7.92 0.52 -12.11
C ILE A 194 -8.29 -0.23 -10.81
N HIS A 195 -8.24 0.46 -9.66
CA HIS A 195 -8.62 -0.12 -8.38
C HIS A 195 -10.11 -0.47 -8.30
N SER A 196 -10.98 0.31 -8.96
CA SER A 196 -12.42 0.06 -9.05
C SER A 196 -12.73 -1.28 -9.75
N ARG A 197 -12.07 -1.58 -10.88
CA ARG A 197 -12.24 -2.86 -11.61
C ARG A 197 -11.87 -4.08 -10.78
N SER A 198 -11.04 -3.90 -9.77
CA SER A 198 -10.65 -4.95 -8.83
C SER A 198 -11.55 -5.04 -7.59
N GLY A 199 -12.67 -4.30 -7.57
CA GLY A 199 -13.62 -4.31 -6.46
C GLY A 199 -13.13 -3.59 -5.20
N SER A 200 -12.14 -2.68 -5.33
CA SER A 200 -11.70 -1.87 -4.19
C SER A 200 -12.80 -0.89 -3.77
N GLN A 201 -12.92 -0.64 -2.48
CA GLN A 201 -13.90 0.27 -1.91
C GLN A 201 -13.23 1.56 -1.45
N ALA A 202 -13.93 2.69 -1.53
CA ALA A 202 -13.49 3.94 -0.89
C ALA A 202 -13.82 3.88 0.60
N LEU A 203 -12.90 4.31 1.46
CA LEU A 203 -13.17 4.61 2.87
C LEU A 203 -13.46 6.11 3.02
N LEU A 204 -14.67 6.40 3.49
CA LEU A 204 -15.23 7.75 3.57
C LEU A 204 -15.86 7.96 4.95
N LEU A 205 -16.33 9.18 5.17
CA LEU A 205 -17.10 9.58 6.33
C LEU A 205 -18.49 10.00 5.92
N ARG A 206 -19.51 9.48 6.59
CA ARG A 206 -20.89 9.95 6.50
C ARG A 206 -21.23 10.83 7.69
N ARG A 207 -21.64 12.06 7.44
CA ARG A 207 -22.17 12.95 8.47
C ARG A 207 -23.55 12.49 8.93
N LYS A 208 -23.73 12.31 10.24
CA LYS A 208 -24.96 11.77 10.83
C LYS A 208 -26.17 12.70 10.70
N GLY A 209 -25.95 14.02 10.65
CA GLY A 209 -27.02 15.01 10.61
C GLY A 209 -27.74 15.14 9.27
N ASP A 210 -27.02 14.99 8.14
CA ASP A 210 -27.57 15.23 6.80
C ASP A 210 -27.12 14.21 5.75
N GLY A 211 -26.37 13.18 6.15
CA GLY A 211 -25.89 12.13 5.26
C GLY A 211 -24.78 12.55 4.30
N LYS A 212 -24.24 13.78 4.40
CA LYS A 212 -23.16 14.23 3.51
C LYS A 212 -21.94 13.31 3.65
N VAL A 213 -21.37 12.92 2.51
CA VAL A 213 -20.20 12.05 2.44
C VAL A 213 -18.94 12.88 2.21
N LEU A 214 -17.87 12.59 2.95
CA LEU A 214 -16.61 13.30 2.97
C LEU A 214 -15.45 12.31 2.90
N SER A 215 -14.31 12.73 2.36
CA SER A 215 -13.07 11.94 2.48
C SER A 215 -12.65 11.76 3.94
N ALA A 216 -12.33 10.52 4.31
CA ALA A 216 -11.80 10.16 5.61
C ALA A 216 -10.31 10.50 5.80
N HIS A 217 -9.65 11.05 4.77
CA HIS A 217 -8.20 11.15 4.72
C HIS A 217 -7.70 12.51 4.24
N VAL A 218 -6.59 12.95 4.84
CA VAL A 218 -5.77 14.10 4.44
C VAL A 218 -4.31 13.67 4.54
N GLN A 219 -3.61 13.72 3.43
CA GLN A 219 -2.17 13.51 3.33
C GLN A 219 -1.46 14.78 3.81
N PRO A 220 -0.52 14.68 4.77
CA PRO A 220 0.34 15.81 5.12
C PRO A 220 1.25 16.17 3.95
N GLY A 221 1.59 17.45 3.80
CA GLY A 221 2.63 17.85 2.85
C GLY A 221 3.98 17.22 3.22
N LEU A 222 4.72 16.71 2.22
CA LEU A 222 5.96 15.96 2.45
C LEU A 222 7.13 16.86 2.88
N ALA A 223 7.19 18.11 2.40
CA ALA A 223 8.17 19.11 2.81
C ALA A 223 7.53 20.18 3.73
N PRO A 224 8.31 20.91 4.57
CA PRO A 224 7.77 21.84 5.57
C PRO A 224 6.80 22.92 5.07
N GLU A 225 6.89 23.30 3.79
CA GLU A 225 6.02 24.32 3.19
C GLU A 225 4.93 23.74 2.28
N ASP A 226 4.91 22.41 2.10
CA ASP A 226 3.90 21.74 1.27
C ASP A 226 2.54 21.77 2.00
N PRO A 227 1.46 22.18 1.31
CA PRO A 227 0.13 22.14 1.90
C PRO A 227 -0.36 20.68 2.03
N PRO A 228 -1.28 20.40 2.98
CA PRO A 228 -1.92 19.10 3.05
C PRO A 228 -2.83 18.85 1.84
N THR A 229 -2.85 17.62 1.35
CA THR A 229 -3.66 17.20 0.21
C THR A 229 -4.81 16.31 0.66
N THR A 230 -6.04 16.60 0.23
CA THR A 230 -7.17 15.68 0.44
C THR A 230 -7.21 14.65 -0.67
N LEU A 231 -6.99 13.38 -0.32
CA LEU A 231 -7.11 12.23 -1.21
C LEU A 231 -8.24 11.31 -0.74
N ILE A 232 -8.45 10.18 -1.41
CA ILE A 232 -9.30 9.10 -0.91
C ILE A 232 -8.43 7.91 -0.53
N TRP A 233 -8.82 7.25 0.56
CA TRP A 233 -8.33 5.92 0.87
C TRP A 233 -9.16 4.81 0.25
N LEU A 234 -8.44 3.88 -0.35
CA LEU A 234 -8.95 2.70 -1.01
C LEU A 234 -8.68 1.48 -0.15
N LEU A 235 -9.71 0.65 0.05
CA LEU A 235 -9.62 -0.64 0.71
C LEU A 235 -9.59 -1.71 -0.38
N ARG A 236 -8.40 -2.27 -0.63
CA ARG A 236 -8.24 -3.45 -1.49
C ARG A 236 -8.36 -4.69 -0.62
N ALA A 237 -9.52 -5.35 -0.64
CA ALA A 237 -9.77 -6.54 0.16
C ALA A 237 -8.69 -7.64 0.02
N CYS A 238 -8.27 -8.25 1.12
CA CYS A 238 -7.41 -9.43 1.05
C CYS A 238 -8.19 -10.57 0.37
N PRO A 239 -7.57 -11.34 -0.54
CA PRO A 239 -8.25 -12.48 -1.17
C PRO A 239 -8.52 -13.63 -0.20
N ARG A 240 -7.73 -13.70 0.88
CA ARG A 240 -7.89 -14.71 1.93
C ARG A 240 -8.81 -14.18 3.05
N GLY A 241 -9.82 -14.99 3.38
CA GLY A 241 -10.68 -14.78 4.54
C GLY A 241 -11.90 -13.91 4.26
N ASP A 242 -12.71 -13.72 5.30
CA ASP A 242 -13.94 -12.94 5.19
C ASP A 242 -13.66 -11.46 5.03
N HIS A 243 -14.39 -10.83 4.12
CA HIS A 243 -14.32 -9.40 3.90
C HIS A 243 -14.89 -8.65 5.12
N MET A 244 -14.00 -8.15 5.97
CA MET A 244 -14.35 -7.29 7.08
C MET A 244 -14.68 -5.88 6.57
N GLN A 245 -15.87 -5.39 6.91
CA GLN A 245 -16.19 -3.97 6.73
C GLN A 245 -15.35 -3.13 7.68
N CYS A 246 -14.87 -1.99 7.20
CA CYS A 246 -14.19 -1.01 8.03
C CYS A 246 -15.23 -0.21 8.82
N ASP A 247 -15.49 -0.63 10.06
CA ASP A 247 -16.38 0.06 10.98
C ASP A 247 -15.71 1.28 11.64
N ASP A 248 -16.45 2.00 12.48
CA ASP A 248 -15.95 3.18 13.19
C ASP A 248 -14.70 2.89 14.03
N ARG A 249 -14.61 1.70 14.61
CA ARG A 249 -13.52 1.33 15.51
C ARG A 249 -12.24 1.08 14.71
N LEU A 250 -12.33 0.26 13.67
CA LEU A 250 -11.21 -0.01 12.77
C LEU A 250 -10.79 1.25 12.01
N GLY A 251 -11.74 2.03 11.51
CA GLY A 251 -11.46 3.28 10.80
C GLY A 251 -10.61 4.24 11.63
N ARG A 252 -11.00 4.49 12.90
CA ARG A 252 -10.22 5.34 13.81
C ARG A 252 -8.83 4.77 14.09
N ALA A 253 -8.72 3.46 14.27
CA ALA A 253 -7.43 2.80 14.49
C ALA A 253 -6.49 2.93 13.29
N VAL A 254 -7.02 2.84 12.06
CA VAL A 254 -6.27 3.02 10.82
C VAL A 254 -5.75 4.45 10.70
N ILE A 255 -6.56 5.48 10.99
CA ILE A 255 -6.07 6.87 10.95
C ILE A 255 -4.99 7.15 11.99
N ALA A 256 -5.20 6.71 13.22
CA ALA A 256 -4.19 6.88 14.26
C ALA A 256 -2.88 6.17 13.88
N ALA A 257 -2.96 4.99 13.24
CA ALA A 257 -1.78 4.28 12.78
C ALA A 257 -1.09 4.96 11.60
N PHE A 258 -1.86 5.53 10.66
CA PHE A 258 -1.31 6.30 9.55
C PHE A 258 -0.50 7.50 10.02
N TYR A 259 -1.08 8.41 10.82
CA TYR A 259 -0.33 9.58 11.29
C TYR A 259 0.84 9.22 12.19
N ARG A 260 0.72 8.18 13.02
CA ARG A 260 1.87 7.63 13.76
C ARG A 260 2.95 7.11 12.83
N SER A 261 2.60 6.37 11.78
CA SER A 261 3.58 5.85 10.83
C SER A 261 4.35 6.98 10.14
N LEU A 262 3.69 8.08 9.77
CA LEU A 262 4.38 9.22 9.19
C LEU A 262 5.37 9.87 10.15
N ARG A 263 5.04 9.93 11.46
CA ARG A 263 5.99 10.38 12.49
C ARG A 263 7.18 9.43 12.61
N ASP A 264 6.91 8.12 12.66
CA ASP A 264 7.95 7.07 12.71
C ASP A 264 8.85 7.08 11.45
N GLU A 265 8.33 7.60 10.34
CA GLU A 265 9.00 7.73 9.05
C GLU A 265 9.78 9.04 8.90
N GLY A 266 9.62 9.99 9.84
CA GLY A 266 10.39 11.23 9.91
C GLY A 266 9.79 12.41 9.12
N PHE A 267 8.51 12.33 8.73
CA PHE A 267 7.83 13.45 8.07
C PHE A 267 7.65 14.66 9.01
N PRO A 268 7.50 15.89 8.48
CA PRO A 268 7.44 17.10 9.30
C PRO A 268 6.25 17.11 10.27
N GLU A 269 6.52 17.11 11.59
CA GLU A 269 5.46 17.06 12.62
C GLU A 269 4.42 18.17 12.48
N ARG A 270 4.84 19.39 12.09
CA ARG A 270 3.93 20.51 11.85
C ARG A 270 2.87 20.16 10.79
N ASN A 271 3.27 19.48 9.72
CA ASN A 271 2.39 19.11 8.62
C ASN A 271 1.49 17.95 9.02
N ILE A 272 2.05 16.94 9.70
CA ILE A 272 1.30 15.81 10.25
C ILE A 272 0.20 16.32 11.17
N ALA A 273 0.54 17.16 12.15
CA ALA A 273 -0.41 17.71 13.11
C ALA A 273 -1.49 18.58 12.44
N LEU A 274 -1.16 19.30 11.36
CA LEU A 274 -2.16 20.05 10.60
C LEU A 274 -3.17 19.12 9.91
N ALA A 275 -2.68 18.13 9.16
CA ALA A 275 -3.52 17.17 8.48
C ALA A 275 -4.39 16.35 9.46
N GLU A 276 -3.80 15.93 10.58
CA GLU A 276 -4.48 15.19 11.64
C GLU A 276 -5.63 16.01 12.24
N ARG A 277 -5.42 17.30 12.57
CA ARG A 277 -6.50 18.19 13.01
C ARG A 277 -7.61 18.36 11.99
N MET A 278 -7.27 18.45 10.70
CA MET A 278 -8.27 18.55 9.63
C MET A 278 -9.15 17.30 9.57
N VAL A 279 -8.56 16.12 9.72
CA VAL A 279 -9.28 14.85 9.74
C VAL A 279 -10.08 14.65 11.04
N GLU A 280 -9.55 15.06 12.19
CA GLU A 280 -10.29 15.06 13.45
C GLU A 280 -11.54 15.96 13.40
N ALA A 281 -11.43 17.13 12.77
CA ALA A 281 -12.57 18.02 12.54
C ALA A 281 -13.62 17.34 11.64
N ARG A 282 -13.20 16.57 10.63
CA ARG A 282 -14.10 15.77 9.78
C ARG A 282 -14.80 14.66 10.54
N TYR A 283 -14.16 14.06 11.54
CA TYR A 283 -14.76 12.98 12.33
C TYR A 283 -15.89 13.41 13.23
N LYS A 284 -15.97 14.69 13.57
CA LYS A 284 -17.01 15.17 14.47
C LYS A 284 -18.39 14.95 13.82
N ASP A 285 -19.24 14.22 14.53
CA ASP A 285 -20.60 13.87 14.11
C ASP A 285 -20.67 13.06 12.79
N CYS A 286 -19.59 12.35 12.45
CA CYS A 286 -19.52 11.43 11.33
C CYS A 286 -19.34 9.97 11.79
N GLU A 287 -19.63 9.05 10.88
CA GLU A 287 -19.32 7.61 10.97
C GLU A 287 -18.54 7.18 9.72
N PHE A 288 -17.71 6.16 9.86
CA PHE A 288 -16.99 5.55 8.76
C PHE A 288 -17.96 4.80 7.85
N TRP A 289 -17.78 5.00 6.56
CA TRP A 289 -18.59 4.37 5.54
C TRP A 289 -17.71 3.93 4.37
N THR A 290 -17.93 2.70 3.91
CA THR A 290 -17.36 2.19 2.67
C THR A 290 -18.36 2.24 1.51
N MET A 291 -17.91 2.64 0.33
CA MET A 291 -18.71 2.53 -0.89
C MET A 291 -17.86 2.08 -2.11
N PRO A 292 -18.47 1.54 -3.18
CA PRO A 292 -17.74 1.21 -4.39
C PRO A 292 -17.04 2.44 -4.98
N LEU A 293 -15.81 2.28 -5.47
CA LEU A 293 -15.06 3.40 -6.01
C LEU A 293 -15.73 4.10 -7.19
N SER A 294 -16.46 3.36 -8.01
CA SER A 294 -17.23 3.91 -9.14
C SER A 294 -18.36 4.86 -8.71
N ALA A 295 -18.72 4.88 -7.42
CA ALA A 295 -19.78 5.73 -6.88
C ALA A 295 -19.24 6.98 -6.17
N VAL A 296 -17.92 7.15 -6.10
CA VAL A 296 -17.27 8.34 -5.56
C VAL A 296 -17.43 9.51 -6.53
N THR A 297 -17.80 10.67 -6.01
CA THR A 297 -17.98 11.91 -6.78
C THR A 297 -17.06 13.04 -6.30
N ALA A 298 -16.93 14.10 -7.09
CA ALA A 298 -16.01 15.20 -6.81
C ALA A 298 -16.32 15.91 -5.49
N ASP A 299 -17.59 16.15 -5.21
CA ASP A 299 -18.11 16.76 -3.99
C ASP A 299 -17.83 15.96 -2.72
N MET A 300 -17.51 14.66 -2.83
CA MET A 300 -17.08 13.83 -1.69
C MET A 300 -15.60 14.07 -1.33
N VAL A 301 -14.84 14.68 -2.23
CA VAL A 301 -13.38 14.90 -2.13
C VAL A 301 -13.04 16.39 -2.05
N VAL A 302 -13.90 17.22 -2.63
CA VAL A 302 -13.77 18.68 -2.67
C VAL A 302 -14.39 19.28 -1.42
N GLY A 303 -13.66 20.20 -0.79
CA GLY A 303 -14.27 21.23 0.05
C GLY A 303 -14.18 21.01 1.56
N LEU A 304 -12.95 20.88 2.06
CA LEU A 304 -12.59 21.35 3.39
C LEU A 304 -11.17 21.94 3.32
N GLU A 305 -11.05 23.10 2.64
CA GLU A 305 -9.99 24.04 3.02
C GLU A 305 -10.21 24.47 4.48
N PRO A 306 -9.15 24.86 5.22
CA PRO A 306 -9.26 25.31 6.61
C PRO A 306 -10.37 26.33 6.86
#